data_AF-A0A317Z4A0-F1
#
_entry.id   AF-A0A317Z4A0-F1
#
_cell.length_a   1.000
_cell.length_b   1.000
_cell.length_c   1.000
_cell.angle_alpha   90.00
_cell.angle_beta   90.00
_cell.angle_gamma   90.00
#
_symmetry.space_group_name_H-M   'P 1'
#
loop_
_entity.id
_entity.type
_entity.pdbx_description
1 polymer ?
#
loop_
_entity_poly.entity_id
_entity_poly.type
_entity_poly.pdbx_seq_one_letter_code
_entity_poly.pdbx_strand_id
1 'polypeptide(L)'
;DYKDEKSQITDSEILALILNILLAATEPVDKTLAYLFYNLLNNPNQYQDILDNPSLLKNAIIETLRFNSPVQLIPRQLSMPYTFRDKKLNVDDV
;
A
#
# COMPACT_ATOMS: atom_id res chain seq x y z
N ASP A 1 21.14 -0.80 25.21
CA ASP A 1 20.48 0.41 25.72
C ASP A 1 19.63 1.08 24.66
N TYR A 2 18.31 0.87 24.71
CA TYR A 2 17.30 1.63 23.95
C TYR A 2 16.26 2.25 24.90
N LYS A 3 16.55 2.28 26.21
CA LYS A 3 15.69 2.86 27.23
C LYS A 3 16.25 4.23 27.63
N ASP A 4 16.01 5.22 26.80
CA ASP A 4 15.96 6.60 27.29
C ASP A 4 14.65 6.77 28.05
N GLU A 5 14.74 6.68 29.38
CA GLU A 5 13.67 6.99 30.32
C GLU A 5 13.35 8.50 30.26
N LYS A 6 12.58 8.97 29.25
CA LYS A 6 11.65 10.13 29.32
C LYS A 6 11.00 10.60 27.99
N SER A 7 10.98 9.83 26.91
CA SER A 7 10.13 10.18 25.75
C SER A 7 8.83 9.36 25.79
N GLN A 8 7.91 9.74 26.69
CA GLN A 8 6.56 9.18 26.63
C GLN A 8 5.87 9.73 25.38
N ILE A 9 5.22 8.86 24.61
CA ILE A 9 4.37 9.28 23.49
C ILE A 9 3.22 10.09 24.07
N THR A 10 3.05 11.31 23.58
CA THR A 10 1.95 12.20 23.96
C THR A 10 0.62 11.71 23.39
N ASP A 11 -0.51 12.10 24.01
CA ASP A 11 -1.84 11.80 23.47
C ASP A 11 -2.02 12.27 22.03
N SER A 12 -1.37 13.38 21.65
CA SER A 12 -1.40 13.91 20.29
C SER A 12 -0.65 13.01 19.30
N GLU A 13 0.49 12.45 19.68
CA GLU A 13 1.24 11.49 18.85
C GLU A 13 0.50 10.15 18.75
N ILE A 14 -0.13 9.68 19.84
CA ILE A 14 -1.02 8.51 19.82
C ILE A 14 -2.17 8.74 18.84
N LEU A 15 -2.85 9.89 18.94
CA LEU A 15 -3.95 10.26 18.06
C LEU A 15 -3.50 10.34 16.59
N ALA A 16 -2.37 10.99 16.32
CA ALA A 16 -1.81 11.10 14.97
C ALA A 16 -1.49 9.71 14.38
N LEU A 17 -0.93 8.80 15.17
CA LEU A 17 -0.67 7.43 14.75
C LEU A 17 -1.97 6.67 14.43
N ILE A 18 -2.99 6.78 15.28
CA ILE A 18 -4.30 6.15 15.05
C ILE A 18 -4.91 6.67 13.75
N LEU A 19 -4.91 7.99 13.54
CA LEU A 19 -5.44 8.59 12.31
C LEU A 19 -4.67 8.11 11.08
N ASN A 20 -3.34 8.06 11.14
CA ASN A 20 -2.51 7.53 10.06
C ASN A 20 -2.84 6.08 9.71
N ILE A 21 -3.01 5.20 10.71
CA ILE A 21 -3.38 3.80 10.48
C ILE A 21 -4.75 3.70 9.83
N LEU A 22 -5.76 4.42 10.36
CA LEU A 22 -7.12 4.37 9.82
C LEU A 22 -7.18 4.87 8.38
N LEU A 23 -6.57 6.02 8.08
CA LEU A 23 -6.54 6.58 6.73
C LEU A 23 -5.77 5.70 5.75
N ALA A 24 -4.64 5.11 6.16
CA ALA A 24 -3.81 4.28 5.29
C ALA A 24 -4.39 2.87 5.05
N ALA A 25 -5.21 2.35 5.97
CA ALA A 25 -5.71 0.97 5.89
C ALA A 25 -7.06 0.84 5.18
N THR A 26 -7.98 1.79 5.36
CA THR A 26 -9.38 1.58 4.96
C THR A 26 -9.56 1.48 3.45
N GLU A 27 -9.17 2.51 2.69
CA GLU A 27 -9.40 2.53 1.25
C GLU A 27 -8.60 1.45 0.50
N PRO A 28 -7.30 1.23 0.76
CA PRO A 28 -6.54 0.26 -0.02
C PRO A 28 -7.02 -1.18 0.15
N VAL A 29 -7.48 -1.55 1.34
CA VAL A 29 -8.01 -2.89 1.61
C VAL A 29 -9.34 -3.12 0.89
N ASP A 30 -10.27 -2.16 0.97
CA ASP A 30 -11.54 -2.21 0.22
C ASP A 30 -11.28 -2.37 -1.29
N LYS A 31 -10.43 -1.52 -1.87
CA LYS A 31 -10.10 -1.60 -3.31
C LYS A 31 -9.44 -2.93 -3.68
N THR A 32 -8.54 -3.46 -2.85
CA THR A 32 -7.92 -4.76 -3.10
C THR A 32 -8.97 -5.87 -3.18
N LEU A 33 -9.93 -5.86 -2.25
CA LEU A 33 -10.99 -6.87 -2.23
C LEU A 33 -11.92 -6.74 -3.45
N ALA A 34 -12.33 -5.52 -3.78
CA ALA A 34 -13.14 -5.24 -4.96
C ALA A 34 -12.43 -5.69 -6.26
N TYR A 35 -11.14 -5.40 -6.40
CA TYR A 35 -10.35 -5.83 -7.56
C TYR A 35 -10.14 -7.34 -7.61
N LEU A 36 -9.98 -8.02 -6.47
CA LEU A 36 -9.88 -9.48 -6.44
C LEU A 36 -11.14 -10.11 -7.02
N PHE A 37 -12.32 -9.69 -6.57
CA PHE A 37 -13.58 -10.18 -7.13
C PHE A 37 -13.73 -9.82 -8.61
N TYR A 38 -13.44 -8.57 -8.98
CA TYR A 38 -13.46 -8.15 -10.37
C TYR A 38 -12.56 -9.03 -11.26
N ASN A 39 -11.33 -9.30 -10.83
CA ASN A 39 -10.39 -10.11 -11.59
C ASN A 39 -10.85 -11.56 -11.72
N LEU A 40 -11.32 -12.17 -10.64
CA LEU A 40 -11.77 -13.56 -10.65
C LEU A 40 -13.05 -13.75 -11.49
N LEU A 41 -14.01 -12.82 -11.38
CA LEU A 41 -15.24 -12.87 -12.19
C LEU A 41 -14.96 -12.68 -13.68
N ASN A 42 -13.96 -11.87 -14.04
CA ASN A 42 -13.53 -11.69 -15.43
C ASN A 42 -12.62 -12.82 -15.95
N ASN A 43 -12.10 -13.69 -15.06
CA ASN A 43 -11.23 -14.81 -15.40
C ASN A 43 -11.77 -16.11 -14.79
N PRO A 44 -12.89 -16.65 -15.31
CA PRO A 44 -13.62 -17.76 -14.69
C PRO A 44 -12.78 -19.04 -14.54
N ASN A 45 -11.82 -19.28 -15.42
CA ASN A 45 -10.91 -20.43 -15.30
C ASN A 45 -10.03 -20.31 -14.05
N GLN A 46 -9.46 -19.13 -13.78
CA GLN A 46 -8.64 -18.89 -12.58
C GLN A 46 -9.48 -18.89 -11.31
N TYR A 47 -10.74 -18.44 -11.41
CA TYR A 47 -11.69 -18.59 -10.32
C TYR A 47 -11.94 -20.06 -9.99
N GLN A 48 -12.16 -20.90 -11.00
CA GLN A 48 -12.33 -22.33 -10.83
C GLN A 48 -11.07 -22.99 -10.25
N ASP A 49 -9.87 -22.62 -10.71
CA ASP A 49 -8.61 -23.14 -10.17
C ASP A 49 -8.49 -22.91 -8.65
N ILE A 50 -8.96 -21.77 -8.15
CA ILE A 50 -8.96 -21.44 -6.71
C ILE A 50 -10.03 -22.26 -5.96
N LEU A 51 -11.19 -22.49 -6.54
CA LEU A 51 -12.21 -23.35 -5.94
C LEU A 51 -11.71 -24.79 -5.82
N ASP A 52 -11.03 -25.28 -6.86
CA ASP A 52 -10.46 -26.63 -6.90
C ASP A 52 -9.23 -26.74 -5.97
N ASN A 53 -8.47 -25.65 -5.82
CA ASN A 53 -7.31 -25.59 -4.93
C ASN A 53 -7.23 -24.25 -4.15
N PRO A 54 -7.82 -24.19 -2.94
CA PRO A 54 -7.83 -22.98 -2.11
C PRO A 54 -6.45 -22.46 -1.71
N SER A 55 -5.38 -23.26 -1.81
CA SER A 55 -4.01 -22.78 -1.56
C SER A 55 -3.57 -21.68 -2.54
N LEU A 56 -4.23 -21.56 -3.70
CA LEU A 56 -3.97 -20.52 -4.69
C LEU A 56 -4.51 -19.13 -4.30
N LEU A 57 -5.40 -19.03 -3.30
CA LEU A 57 -6.02 -17.76 -2.92
C LEU A 57 -4.97 -16.68 -2.55
N LYS A 58 -3.91 -17.07 -1.84
CA LYS A 58 -2.82 -16.14 -1.50
C LYS A 58 -2.15 -15.57 -2.76
N ASN A 59 -1.92 -16.42 -3.77
CA ASN A 59 -1.33 -16.00 -5.03
C ASN A 59 -2.28 -15.10 -5.82
N ALA A 60 -3.59 -15.37 -5.79
CA ALA A 60 -4.60 -14.52 -6.42
C ALA A 60 -4.65 -13.10 -5.81
N ILE A 61 -4.49 -12.99 -4.49
CA ILE A 61 -4.38 -11.69 -3.81
C ILE A 61 -3.10 -10.96 -4.25
N ILE A 62 -1.95 -11.64 -4.26
CA ILE A 62 -0.67 -11.05 -4.70
C ILE A 62 -0.76 -10.58 -6.15
N GLU A 63 -1.34 -11.40 -7.03
CA GLU A 63 -1.50 -11.06 -8.43
C GLU A 63 -2.48 -9.90 -8.64
N THR A 64 -3.55 -9.84 -7.84
CA THR A 64 -4.46 -8.69 -7.81
C THR A 64 -3.72 -7.42 -7.42
N LEU A 65 -2.88 -7.44 -6.39
CA LEU A 65 -2.07 -6.27 -5.99
C LEU A 65 -1.08 -5.85 -7.09
N ARG A 66 -0.53 -6.80 -7.85
CA ARG A 66 0.38 -6.53 -8.98
C ARG A 66 -0.38 -5.93 -10.17
N PHE A 67 -1.53 -6.49 -10.51
CA PHE A 67 -2.29 -6.12 -11.71
C PHE A 67 -3.15 -4.88 -11.50
N ASN A 68 -3.78 -4.75 -10.32
CA ASN A 68 -4.56 -3.60 -9.90
C ASN A 68 -4.08 -3.13 -8.52
N SER A 69 -2.97 -2.40 -8.49
CA SER A 69 -2.49 -1.81 -7.24
C SER A 69 -3.53 -0.83 -6.68
N PRO A 70 -3.97 -0.99 -5.42
CA PRO A 70 -4.91 -0.06 -4.79
C PRO A 70 -4.28 1.31 -4.52
N VAL A 71 -2.94 1.39 -4.47
CA VAL A 71 -2.18 2.64 -4.31
C VAL A 71 -1.27 2.80 -5.52
N GLN A 72 -1.56 3.80 -6.34
CA GLN A 72 -0.85 4.02 -7.61
C GLN A 72 0.46 4.79 -7.44
N LEU A 73 0.53 5.68 -6.46
CA LEU A 73 1.67 6.56 -6.24
C LEU A 73 1.79 6.91 -4.77
N ILE A 74 3.02 6.91 -4.25
CA ILE A 74 3.35 7.56 -2.99
C ILE A 74 4.38 8.65 -3.33
N PRO A 75 4.00 9.94 -3.30
CA PRO A 75 4.90 11.02 -3.67
C PRO A 75 6.12 11.10 -2.73
N ARG A 76 7.19 11.76 -3.19
CA ARG A 76 8.39 12.04 -2.41
C ARG A 76 8.80 13.48 -2.68
N GLN A 77 9.10 14.23 -1.64
CA GLN A 77 9.67 15.56 -1.77
C GLN A 77 11.20 15.49 -1.76
N LEU A 78 11.84 16.17 -2.70
CA LEU A 78 13.30 16.20 -2.78
C LEU A 78 13.91 17.09 -1.69
N SER A 79 14.81 16.52 -0.88
CA SER A 79 15.57 17.26 0.13
C SER A 79 16.79 17.99 -0.42
N MET A 80 17.21 17.67 -1.64
CA MET A 80 18.35 18.27 -2.33
C MET A 80 18.18 18.14 -3.84
N PRO A 81 18.86 18.97 -4.67
CA PRO A 81 18.78 18.84 -6.11
C PRO A 81 19.30 17.48 -6.57
N TYR A 82 18.63 16.86 -7.53
CA TYR A 82 19.03 15.56 -8.07
C TYR A 82 18.76 15.48 -9.56
N THR A 83 19.62 14.76 -10.28
CA THR A 83 19.39 14.48 -11.70
C THR A 83 18.92 13.04 -11.84
N PHE A 84 17.64 12.86 -12.17
CA PHE A 84 17.07 11.55 -12.44
C PHE A 84 16.97 11.34 -13.95
N ARG A 85 17.78 10.41 -14.48
CA ARG A 85 18.02 10.26 -15.92
C ARG A 85 18.52 11.59 -16.50
N ASP A 86 17.79 12.19 -17.44
CA ASP A 86 18.16 13.47 -18.06
C ASP A 86 17.38 14.68 -17.50
N LYS A 87 16.58 14.48 -16.43
CA LYS A 87 15.81 15.55 -15.79
C LYS A 87 16.52 16.04 -14.53
N LYS A 88 16.78 17.34 -14.49
CA LYS A 88 17.20 18.04 -13.28
C LYS A 88 15.97 18.34 -12.42
N LEU A 89 16.01 17.92 -11.16
CA LEU A 89 15.01 18.14 -10.15
C LEU A 89 15.62 19.04 -9.06
N ASN A 90 14.83 19.97 -8.55
CA ASN A 90 15.23 20.93 -7.55
C ASN A 90 14.85 20.46 -6.14
N VAL A 91 15.35 21.16 -5.14
CA VAL A 91 14.84 21.03 -3.76
C VAL A 91 13.35 21.35 -3.77
N ASP A 92 12.59 20.63 -2.96
CA ASP A 92 11.14 20.77 -2.78
C ASP A 92 10.25 20.36 -3.96
N ASP A 93 10.83 19.88 -5.08
CA ASP A 93 10.05 19.18 -6.12
C ASP A 93 9.40 17.91 -5.53
N VAL A 94 8.15 17.61 -5.95
CA VAL A 94 7.32 16.45 -5.51
C VAL A 94 7.00 15.51 -6.67
#